data_AF-A0A810NWV8-F1
#
_entry.id   AF-A0A810NWV8-F1
#
_cell.length_a   1.000
_cell.length_b   1.000
_cell.length_c   1.000
_cell.angle_alpha   90.00
_cell.angle_beta   90.00
_cell.angle_gamma   90.00
#
_symmetry.space_group_name_H-M   'P 1'
#
loop_
_entity.id
_entity.type
_entity.pdbx_description
1 polymer ?
#
loop_
_entity_poly.entity_id
_entity_poly.type
_entity_poly.pdbx_seq_one_letter_code
_entity_poly.pdbx_strand_id
1 'polypeptide(L)'
;MSANYETGPARGEQVGDARPAETVETYRVGEQREMVITREHDRFGGMKFGSAFFGWLTAMGTAVLLTALLAAAGTALGLAAADNSVVQDATTAVTDTAASIGIAGIVALLVILFVSYFCGGYVAGRMARFDGTKQGVAVWLWSVLIAVVVAVAGAVLGDQYDVLSRLNGFPRLPVNEGDLTAAGIVTAVVLAAVALLGAVLGGRAGMRYHRRIDQAGLSR
;
A
#
# COMPACT_ATOMS: atom_id res chain seq x y z
N MET A 1 -67.98 -57.77 -46.63
CA MET A 1 -67.84 -57.18 -45.29
C MET A 1 -66.34 -56.96 -45.09
N SER A 2 -65.77 -55.81 -45.50
CA SER A 2 -65.57 -54.58 -44.68
C SER A 2 -64.76 -54.92 -43.41
N ALA A 3 -63.62 -54.36 -43.00
CA ALA A 3 -62.84 -53.14 -43.25
C ALA A 3 -61.42 -53.41 -42.62
N ASN A 4 -60.28 -53.09 -43.23
CA ASN A 4 -59.52 -51.82 -43.23
C ASN A 4 -58.77 -51.43 -41.93
N TYR A 5 -57.44 -51.30 -42.09
CA TYR A 5 -56.38 -50.50 -41.41
C TYR A 5 -55.91 -50.80 -39.97
N GLU A 6 -54.59 -50.99 -39.80
CA GLU A 6 -53.72 -50.04 -39.09
C GLU A 6 -52.22 -50.23 -39.43
N THR A 7 -51.52 -49.11 -39.61
CA THR A 7 -50.11 -48.95 -40.02
C THR A 7 -49.31 -48.19 -38.95
N GLY A 8 -48.21 -48.78 -38.43
CA GLY A 8 -47.02 -48.12 -37.81
C GLY A 8 -47.20 -47.34 -36.49
N PRO A 9 -46.11 -46.87 -35.81
CA PRO A 9 -44.71 -46.82 -36.24
C PRO A 9 -43.62 -47.23 -35.21
N ALA A 10 -42.40 -47.39 -35.77
CA ALA A 10 -41.05 -47.03 -35.32
C ALA A 10 -40.59 -47.06 -33.84
N ARG A 11 -39.37 -47.61 -33.68
CA ARG A 11 -38.38 -47.41 -32.61
C ARG A 11 -38.65 -46.21 -31.70
N GLY A 12 -38.67 -46.48 -30.39
CA GLY A 12 -38.55 -45.45 -29.36
C GLY A 12 -37.39 -44.52 -29.66
N GLU A 13 -37.74 -43.30 -30.03
CA GLU A 13 -36.86 -42.16 -30.11
C GLU A 13 -36.35 -41.89 -28.70
N GLN A 14 -35.05 -42.14 -28.47
CA GLN A 14 -34.37 -41.50 -27.37
C GLN A 14 -34.43 -40.00 -27.68
N VAL A 15 -35.36 -39.30 -27.04
CA VAL A 15 -35.36 -37.86 -26.94
C VAL A 15 -34.11 -37.50 -26.14
N GLY A 16 -32.98 -37.44 -26.84
CA GLY A 16 -31.82 -36.74 -26.37
C GLY A 16 -32.26 -35.30 -26.19
N ASP A 17 -32.42 -34.90 -24.93
CA ASP A 17 -32.39 -33.50 -24.52
C ASP A 17 -31.09 -32.91 -25.07
N ALA A 18 -31.15 -32.42 -26.31
CA ALA A 18 -30.09 -31.72 -26.98
C ALA A 18 -30.00 -30.34 -26.35
N ARG A 19 -29.58 -30.31 -25.07
CA ARG A 19 -29.00 -29.10 -24.51
C ARG A 19 -27.92 -28.68 -25.49
N PRO A 20 -28.00 -27.46 -26.05
CA PRO A 20 -27.11 -27.07 -27.13
C PRO A 20 -25.68 -27.27 -26.63
N ALA A 21 -24.92 -28.15 -27.32
CA ALA A 21 -23.56 -28.51 -26.95
C ALA A 21 -22.66 -27.29 -26.71
N GLU A 22 -23.01 -26.18 -27.37
CA GLU A 22 -22.46 -24.84 -27.20
C GLU A 22 -22.51 -24.32 -25.74
N THR A 23 -23.61 -24.54 -25.00
CA THR A 23 -23.72 -24.11 -23.60
C THR A 23 -22.83 -24.92 -22.65
N VAL A 24 -22.68 -26.22 -22.89
CA VAL A 24 -21.84 -27.11 -22.08
C VAL A 24 -20.35 -26.85 -22.33
N GLU A 25 -19.99 -26.58 -23.58
CA GLU A 25 -18.61 -26.23 -23.95
C GLU A 25 -18.22 -24.85 -23.40
N THR A 26 -19.11 -23.85 -23.51
CA THR A 26 -18.88 -22.51 -22.95
C THR A 26 -18.74 -22.54 -21.43
N TYR A 27 -19.56 -23.34 -20.74
CA TYR A 27 -19.47 -23.50 -19.28
C TYR A 27 -18.16 -24.18 -18.85
N ARG A 28 -17.73 -25.24 -19.53
CA ARG A 28 -16.44 -25.90 -19.26
C ARG A 28 -15.24 -24.99 -19.50
N VAL A 29 -15.27 -24.19 -20.57
CA VAL A 29 -14.17 -23.24 -20.87
C VAL A 29 -14.12 -22.14 -19.80
N GLY A 30 -15.29 -21.67 -19.32
CA GLY A 30 -15.39 -20.74 -18.20
C GLY A 30 -14.81 -21.30 -16.89
N GLU A 31 -15.23 -22.50 -16.48
CA GLU A 31 -14.73 -23.17 -15.27
C GLU A 31 -13.24 -23.51 -15.36
N GLN A 32 -12.75 -23.99 -16.51
CA GLN A 32 -11.33 -24.27 -16.71
C GLN A 32 -10.49 -23.01 -16.60
N ARG A 33 -10.98 -21.88 -17.13
CA ARG A 33 -10.28 -20.59 -17.05
C ARG A 33 -10.27 -20.04 -15.62
N GLU A 34 -11.37 -20.17 -14.89
CA GLU A 34 -11.46 -19.76 -13.48
C GLU A 34 -10.56 -20.61 -12.59
N MET A 35 -10.51 -21.93 -12.82
CA MET A 35 -9.58 -22.85 -12.15
C MET A 35 -8.12 -22.52 -12.44
N VAL A 36 -7.77 -22.12 -13.67
CA VAL A 36 -6.40 -21.70 -14.03
C VAL A 36 -6.03 -20.38 -13.35
N ILE A 37 -6.92 -19.38 -13.35
CA ILE A 37 -6.69 -18.08 -12.69
C ILE A 37 -6.52 -18.26 -11.18
N THR A 38 -7.34 -19.09 -10.54
CA THR A 38 -7.20 -19.42 -9.11
C THR A 38 -5.88 -20.14 -8.82
N ARG A 39 -5.46 -21.09 -9.68
CA ARG A 39 -4.15 -21.77 -9.53
C ARG A 39 -2.96 -20.83 -9.74
N GLU A 40 -3.06 -19.86 -10.65
CA GLU A 40 -2.04 -18.83 -10.84
C GLU A 40 -2.00 -17.85 -9.67
N HIS A 41 -3.15 -17.49 -9.09
CA HIS A 41 -3.24 -16.66 -7.89
C HIS A 41 -2.65 -17.36 -6.66
N ASP A 42 -2.89 -18.66 -6.49
CA ASP A 42 -2.29 -19.44 -5.39
C ASP A 42 -0.78 -19.61 -5.54
N ARG A 43 -0.26 -19.65 -6.77
CA ARG A 43 1.17 -19.90 -7.05
C ARG A 43 2.01 -18.63 -7.24
N PHE A 44 1.42 -17.52 -7.68
CA PHE A 44 2.10 -16.24 -7.95
C PHE A 44 1.47 -15.03 -7.23
N GLY A 45 0.38 -15.23 -6.49
CA GLY A 45 -0.17 -14.26 -5.55
C GLY A 45 0.69 -14.16 -4.29
N GLY A 46 0.51 -13.07 -3.54
CA GLY A 46 1.34 -12.78 -2.36
C GLY A 46 2.16 -11.49 -2.45
N MET A 47 2.84 -11.17 -1.35
CA MET A 47 3.65 -9.96 -1.22
C MET A 47 4.93 -10.09 -2.04
N LYS A 48 5.12 -9.18 -3.00
CA LYS A 48 6.31 -9.15 -3.86
C LYS A 48 7.32 -8.18 -3.25
N PHE A 49 8.33 -8.73 -2.59
CA PHE A 49 9.33 -7.97 -1.83
C PHE A 49 9.94 -6.79 -2.62
N GLY A 50 10.37 -7.03 -3.87
CA GLY A 50 10.97 -5.98 -4.71
C GLY A 50 10.00 -4.89 -5.13
N SER A 51 8.74 -5.24 -5.43
CA SER A 51 7.72 -4.26 -5.77
C SER A 51 7.38 -3.37 -4.58
N ALA A 52 7.31 -3.95 -3.39
CA ALA A 52 7.07 -3.24 -2.15
C ALA A 52 8.25 -2.31 -1.79
N PHE A 53 9.49 -2.72 -2.06
CA PHE A 53 10.68 -1.88 -1.89
C PHE A 53 10.63 -0.62 -2.76
N PHE A 54 10.34 -0.76 -4.07
CA PHE A 54 10.22 0.40 -4.96
C PHE A 54 9.02 1.29 -4.63
N GLY A 55 7.92 0.70 -4.14
CA GLY A 55 6.80 1.45 -3.60
C GLY A 55 7.22 2.28 -2.37
N TRP A 56 7.97 1.68 -1.44
CA TRP A 56 8.50 2.39 -0.29
C TRP A 56 9.45 3.52 -0.69
N LEU A 57 10.39 3.29 -1.62
CA LEU A 57 11.27 4.34 -2.16
C LEU A 57 10.47 5.50 -2.78
N THR A 58 9.40 5.18 -3.51
CA THR A 58 8.51 6.20 -4.08
C THR A 58 7.83 7.01 -2.98
N ALA A 59 7.35 6.35 -1.91
CA ALA A 59 6.75 7.05 -0.77
C ALA A 59 7.76 8.00 -0.12
N MET A 60 8.99 7.56 0.11
CA MET A 60 10.06 8.38 0.69
C MET A 60 10.39 9.59 -0.21
N GLY A 61 10.59 9.38 -1.50
CA GLY A 61 10.85 10.47 -2.44
C GLY A 61 9.69 11.48 -2.51
N THR A 62 8.45 11.00 -2.49
CA THR A 62 7.26 11.87 -2.46
C THR A 62 7.19 12.67 -1.17
N ALA A 63 7.48 12.06 -0.02
CA ALA A 63 7.47 12.73 1.28
C ALA A 63 8.50 13.85 1.33
N VAL A 64 9.73 13.59 0.89
CA VAL A 64 10.80 14.60 0.84
C VAL A 64 10.39 15.78 -0.03
N LEU A 65 9.87 15.54 -1.23
CA LEU A 65 9.44 16.60 -2.15
C LEU A 65 8.30 17.44 -1.57
N LEU A 66 7.28 16.81 -1.01
CA LEU A 66 6.13 17.52 -0.42
C LEU A 66 6.51 18.31 0.83
N THR A 67 7.38 17.76 1.68
CA THR A 67 7.90 18.45 2.86
C THR A 67 8.76 19.64 2.46
N ALA A 68 9.62 19.51 1.45
CA ALA A 68 10.42 20.62 0.93
C ALA A 68 9.52 21.74 0.36
N LEU A 69 8.45 21.38 -0.35
CA LEU A 69 7.46 22.35 -0.85
C LEU A 69 6.72 23.04 0.30
N LEU A 70 6.33 22.30 1.33
CA LEU A 70 5.67 22.86 2.52
C LEU A 70 6.61 23.83 3.26
N ALA A 71 7.87 23.45 3.44
CA ALA A 71 8.89 24.32 4.04
C ALA A 71 9.08 25.60 3.22
N ALA A 72 9.23 25.48 1.90
CA ALA A 72 9.35 26.64 1.00
C ALA A 72 8.12 27.57 1.10
N ALA A 73 6.91 27.02 1.08
CA ALA A 73 5.69 27.80 1.26
C ALA A 73 5.61 28.48 2.64
N GLY A 74 6.01 27.76 3.71
CA GLY A 74 6.06 28.30 5.07
C GLY A 74 7.02 29.49 5.19
N THR A 75 8.19 29.41 4.56
CA THR A 75 9.15 30.54 4.51
C THR A 75 8.61 31.73 3.72
N ALA A 76 7.98 31.50 2.56
CA ALA A 76 7.41 32.56 1.73
C ALA A 76 6.27 33.32 2.42
N LEU A 77 5.50 32.64 3.27
CA LEU A 77 4.39 33.21 4.04
C LEU A 77 4.81 33.81 5.38
N GLY A 78 6.10 33.80 5.73
CA GLY A 78 6.61 34.35 7.00
C GLY A 78 6.26 33.52 8.23
N LEU A 79 5.88 32.25 8.06
CA LEU A 79 5.47 31.30 9.12
C LEU A 79 6.65 30.49 9.69
N ALA A 80 7.89 30.93 9.49
CA ALA A 80 9.06 30.06 9.50
C ALA A 80 9.37 29.40 10.86
N ALA A 81 9.29 28.07 10.86
CA ALA A 81 10.12 27.16 11.66
C ALA A 81 10.30 25.88 10.83
N ALA A 82 11.20 25.91 9.83
CA ALA A 82 11.54 24.74 9.04
C ALA A 82 13.05 24.50 9.15
N ASP A 83 13.42 23.60 10.05
CA ASP A 83 14.78 23.08 10.14
C ASP A 83 15.01 22.13 8.96
N ASN A 84 16.11 22.33 8.21
CA ASN A 84 16.36 21.65 6.94
C ASN A 84 16.90 20.21 7.08
N SER A 85 16.58 19.51 8.17
CA SER A 85 17.14 18.19 8.52
C SER A 85 16.26 17.00 8.07
N VAL A 86 15.64 17.11 6.88
CA VAL A 86 14.66 16.14 6.34
C VAL A 86 15.23 14.72 6.13
N VAL A 87 16.54 14.52 6.18
CA VAL A 87 17.18 13.28 5.68
C VAL A 87 17.70 12.33 6.77
N GLN A 88 17.79 12.75 8.03
CA GLN A 88 18.36 11.85 9.06
C GLN A 88 17.31 10.99 9.77
N ASP A 89 16.05 11.42 9.80
CA ASP A 89 14.99 10.72 10.52
C ASP A 89 13.62 11.17 10.01
N ALA A 90 13.20 10.66 8.83
CA ALA A 90 12.06 11.19 8.07
C ALA A 90 10.70 11.13 8.79
N THR A 91 10.61 10.41 9.92
CA THR A 91 9.43 10.40 10.79
C THR A 91 9.56 11.43 11.92
N THR A 92 10.75 11.60 12.47
CA THR A 92 11.05 12.53 13.58
C THR A 92 11.15 13.97 13.09
N ALA A 93 11.85 14.22 11.97
CA ALA A 93 12.04 15.56 11.39
C ALA A 93 10.72 16.24 10.97
N VAL A 94 9.74 15.44 10.53
CA VAL A 94 8.41 15.97 10.17
C VAL A 94 7.53 16.21 11.40
N THR A 95 7.76 15.48 12.49
CA THR A 95 7.07 15.68 13.77
C THR A 95 7.53 16.98 14.44
N ASP A 96 8.83 17.29 14.40
CA ASP A 96 9.39 18.53 14.97
C ASP A 96 8.92 19.78 14.22
N THR A 97 8.79 19.71 12.89
CA THR A 97 8.27 20.81 12.05
C THR A 97 6.76 21.06 12.28
N ALA A 98 5.99 20.02 12.63
CA ALA A 98 4.55 20.18 12.91
C ALA A 98 4.28 20.82 14.28
N ALA A 99 5.16 20.60 15.26
CA ALA A 99 5.02 21.13 16.62
C ALA A 99 5.09 22.67 16.68
N SER A 100 5.83 23.30 15.77
CA SER A 100 6.01 24.75 15.69
C SER A 100 4.82 25.50 15.05
N ILE A 101 3.98 24.82 14.25
CA ILE A 101 2.87 25.41 13.47
C ILE A 101 1.49 25.10 14.11
N GLY A 102 1.45 24.33 15.21
CA GLY A 102 0.21 23.94 15.88
C GLY A 102 -0.64 22.98 15.03
N ILE A 103 -1.97 23.01 15.19
CA ILE A 103 -2.91 22.05 14.54
C ILE A 103 -2.75 22.03 13.01
N ALA A 104 -2.46 23.18 12.38
CA ALA A 104 -2.29 23.27 10.93
C ALA A 104 -1.06 22.49 10.42
N GLY A 105 0.05 22.51 11.17
CA GLY A 105 1.25 21.72 10.87
C GLY A 105 1.00 20.23 10.97
N ILE A 106 0.26 19.81 12.00
CA ILE A 106 -0.14 18.41 12.19
C ILE A 106 -0.99 17.92 11.01
N VAL A 107 -2.02 18.68 10.62
CA VAL A 107 -2.87 18.32 9.48
C VAL A 107 -2.05 18.24 8.19
N ALA A 108 -1.16 19.19 7.93
CA ALA A 108 -0.30 19.18 6.75
C ALA A 108 0.61 17.95 6.73
N LEU A 109 1.24 17.60 7.87
CA LEU A 109 2.03 16.38 8.03
C LEU A 109 1.21 15.12 7.70
N LEU A 110 0.00 15.00 8.25
CA LEU A 110 -0.86 13.83 7.99
C LEU A 110 -1.24 13.72 6.51
N VAL A 111 -1.52 14.83 5.85
CA VAL A 111 -1.82 14.86 4.41
C VAL A 111 -0.59 14.45 3.60
N ILE A 112 0.59 15.00 3.89
CA ILE A 112 1.84 14.64 3.20
C ILE A 112 2.14 13.16 3.37
N LEU A 113 2.03 12.64 4.60
CA LEU A 113 2.25 11.23 4.90
C LEU A 113 1.27 10.35 4.12
N PHE A 114 -0.02 10.69 4.16
CA PHE A 114 -1.05 9.97 3.44
C PHE A 114 -0.79 9.92 1.93
N VAL A 115 -0.52 11.08 1.31
CA VAL A 115 -0.28 11.19 -0.14
C VAL A 115 0.98 10.43 -0.55
N SER A 116 2.04 10.55 0.24
CA SER A 116 3.31 9.85 -0.01
C SER A 116 3.13 8.34 -0.01
N TYR A 117 2.49 7.79 1.02
CA TYR A 117 2.24 6.35 1.07
C TYR A 117 1.20 5.90 0.03
N PHE A 118 0.25 6.75 -0.34
CA PHE A 118 -0.64 6.50 -1.47
C PHE A 118 0.14 6.34 -2.79
N CYS A 119 1.08 7.24 -3.08
CA CYS A 119 1.94 7.14 -4.26
C CYS A 119 2.79 5.85 -4.23
N GLY A 120 3.38 5.52 -3.10
CA GLY A 120 4.16 4.29 -2.94
C GLY A 120 3.35 3.01 -3.13
N GLY A 121 2.18 2.95 -2.48
CA GLY A 121 1.21 1.87 -2.67
C GLY A 121 0.79 1.73 -4.13
N TYR A 122 0.52 2.85 -4.82
CA TYR A 122 0.14 2.85 -6.23
C TYR A 122 1.21 2.23 -7.13
N VAL A 123 2.48 2.62 -6.97
CA VAL A 123 3.60 2.07 -7.75
C VAL A 123 3.75 0.57 -7.48
N ALA A 124 3.71 0.15 -6.21
CA ALA A 124 3.81 -1.27 -5.87
C ALA A 124 2.61 -2.07 -6.43
N GLY A 125 1.40 -1.52 -6.32
CA GLY A 125 0.19 -2.12 -6.88
C GLY A 125 0.23 -2.26 -8.40
N ARG A 126 0.88 -1.34 -9.13
CA ARG A 126 1.05 -1.43 -10.59
C ARG A 126 2.02 -2.53 -11.02
N MET A 127 2.99 -2.88 -10.17
CA MET A 127 3.98 -3.92 -10.45
C MET A 127 3.52 -5.33 -10.01
N ALA A 128 2.52 -5.42 -9.13
CA ALA A 128 1.96 -6.70 -8.70
C ALA A 128 0.64 -7.02 -9.38
N ARG A 129 0.67 -7.98 -10.30
CA ARG A 129 -0.45 -8.41 -11.15
C ARG A 129 -1.74 -8.85 -10.42
N PHE A 130 -1.68 -9.23 -9.14
CA PHE A 130 -2.79 -9.94 -8.49
C PHE A 130 -3.28 -9.29 -7.17
N ASP A 131 -2.38 -8.81 -6.32
CA ASP A 131 -2.74 -8.40 -4.95
C ASP A 131 -2.26 -6.97 -4.59
N GLY A 132 -2.86 -5.95 -5.23
CA GLY A 132 -2.48 -4.55 -4.96
C GLY A 132 -2.66 -4.11 -3.50
N THR A 133 -3.67 -4.63 -2.81
CA THR A 133 -3.89 -4.35 -1.37
C THR A 133 -2.78 -4.95 -0.52
N LYS A 134 -2.37 -6.20 -0.79
CA LYS A 134 -1.26 -6.85 -0.07
C LYS A 134 0.07 -6.16 -0.36
N GLN A 135 0.26 -5.63 -1.58
CA GLN A 135 1.45 -4.80 -1.86
C GLN A 135 1.45 -3.49 -1.09
N GLY A 136 0.30 -2.83 -0.96
CA GLY A 136 0.18 -1.63 -0.10
C GLY A 136 0.61 -1.92 1.34
N VAL A 137 0.14 -3.03 1.91
CA VAL A 137 0.60 -3.50 3.24
C VAL A 137 2.09 -3.82 3.23
N ALA A 138 2.61 -4.46 2.18
CA ALA A 138 4.03 -4.76 2.07
C ALA A 138 4.91 -3.50 2.01
N VAL A 139 4.46 -2.44 1.35
CA VAL A 139 5.12 -1.11 1.34
C VAL A 139 5.18 -0.54 2.76
N TRP A 140 4.08 -0.65 3.52
CA TRP A 140 4.05 -0.21 4.91
C TRP A 140 4.97 -1.05 5.81
N LEU A 141 5.01 -2.38 5.62
CA LEU A 141 5.93 -3.27 6.35
C LEU A 141 7.39 -2.95 6.08
N TRP A 142 7.74 -2.49 4.88
CA TRP A 142 9.09 -2.00 4.59
C TRP A 142 9.47 -0.80 5.44
N SER A 143 8.55 0.13 5.68
CA SER A 143 8.80 1.25 6.59
C SER A 143 9.07 0.78 8.01
N VAL A 144 8.30 -0.19 8.50
CA VAL A 144 8.52 -0.80 9.82
C VAL A 144 9.88 -1.49 9.88
N LEU A 145 10.23 -2.27 8.84
CA LEU A 145 11.50 -2.96 8.75
C LEU A 145 12.68 -1.98 8.78
N ILE A 146 12.64 -0.91 7.98
CA ILE A 146 13.69 0.10 7.95
C ILE A 146 13.75 0.89 9.27
N ALA A 147 12.61 1.22 9.88
CA ALA A 147 12.58 1.86 11.19
C ALA A 147 13.27 1.01 12.26
N VAL A 148 13.04 -0.31 12.27
CA VAL A 148 13.75 -1.24 13.16
C VAL A 148 15.25 -1.26 12.87
N VAL A 149 15.66 -1.31 11.59
CA VAL A 149 17.08 -1.28 11.20
C VAL A 149 17.76 0.02 11.67
N VAL A 150 17.11 1.18 11.49
CA VAL A 150 17.61 2.47 11.93
C VAL A 150 17.68 2.56 13.46
N ALA A 151 16.67 2.08 14.18
CA ALA A 151 16.68 2.06 15.64
C ALA A 151 17.83 1.20 16.20
N VAL A 152 18.07 0.02 15.62
CA VAL A 152 19.20 -0.85 15.98
C VAL A 152 20.53 -0.18 15.65
N ALA A 153 20.66 0.44 14.47
CA ALA A 153 21.87 1.16 14.09
C ALA A 153 22.14 2.34 15.03
N GLY A 154 21.11 3.10 15.42
CA GLY A 154 21.22 4.18 16.40
C GLY A 154 21.64 3.70 17.77
N ALA A 155 21.13 2.55 18.24
CA ALA A 155 21.54 1.95 19.50
C ALA A 155 23.01 1.48 19.50
N VAL A 156 23.53 1.02 18.36
CA VAL A 156 24.92 0.54 18.23
C VAL A 156 25.92 1.68 17.97
N LEU A 157 25.52 2.70 17.22
CA LEU A 157 26.37 3.82 16.81
C LEU A 157 26.26 5.05 17.72
N GLY A 158 25.20 5.16 18.53
CA GLY A 158 24.87 6.32 19.36
C GLY A 158 25.93 6.64 20.43
N ASP A 159 26.57 5.62 21.01
CA ASP A 159 27.64 5.79 22.01
C ASP A 159 28.86 6.57 21.47
N GLN A 160 29.01 6.67 20.14
CA GLN A 160 30.13 7.39 19.50
C GLN A 160 29.82 8.89 19.30
N TYR A 161 28.54 9.29 19.31
CA TYR A 161 28.09 10.68 19.14
C TYR A 161 27.81 11.39 20.47
N ASP A 162 27.94 10.67 21.59
CA ASP A 162 27.84 11.21 22.95
C ASP A 162 29.11 11.99 23.36
N VAL A 163 29.65 12.78 22.44
CA VAL A 163 30.76 13.71 22.67
C VAL A 163 30.26 15.02 23.30
N LEU A 164 28.96 15.33 23.16
CA LEU A 164 28.30 16.44 23.84
C LEU A 164 28.06 16.18 25.33
N SER A 165 27.87 14.93 25.77
CA SER A 165 27.75 14.61 27.21
C SER A 165 29.09 14.72 27.95
N ARG A 166 30.22 14.63 27.24
CA ARG A 166 31.59 14.74 27.78
C ARG A 166 32.05 16.18 27.98
N LEU A 167 31.36 17.17 27.40
CA LEU A 167 31.62 18.58 27.60
C LEU A 167 30.67 19.13 28.68
N ASN A 168 31.06 18.96 29.95
CA ASN A 168 30.39 19.46 31.17
C ASN A 168 30.35 21.00 31.28
N GLY A 169 29.79 21.71 30.29
CA GLY A 169 29.81 23.18 30.23
C GLY A 169 28.45 23.88 30.12
N PHE A 170 27.36 23.18 29.81
CA PHE A 170 26.05 23.80 29.60
C PHE A 170 25.00 23.32 30.61
N PRO A 171 24.31 24.24 31.31
CA PRO A 171 23.13 23.93 32.11
C PRO A 171 22.07 23.30 31.20
N ARG A 172 21.84 22.01 31.40
CA ARG A 172 20.90 21.23 30.59
C ARG A 172 19.48 21.61 31.01
N LEU A 173 18.67 22.08 30.06
CA LEU A 173 17.22 22.07 30.20
C LEU A 173 16.80 20.60 30.35
N PRO A 174 15.91 20.25 31.30
CA PRO A 174 15.43 18.89 31.43
C PRO A 174 14.55 18.56 30.22
N VAL A 175 15.16 17.93 29.21
CA VAL A 175 14.45 17.20 28.17
C VAL A 175 14.61 15.72 28.49
N ASN A 176 13.48 15.05 28.74
CA ASN A 176 13.45 13.62 29.01
C ASN A 176 13.86 12.86 27.75
N GLU A 177 15.11 12.40 27.70
CA GLU A 177 15.67 11.57 26.63
C GLU A 177 15.18 10.10 26.66
N GLY A 178 14.16 9.76 27.45
CA GLY A 178 13.82 8.36 27.71
C GLY A 178 12.36 8.01 27.97
N ASP A 179 11.45 8.98 28.08
CA ASP A 179 10.05 8.63 28.30
C ASP A 179 9.36 8.42 26.96
N LEU A 180 9.08 7.14 26.65
CA LEU A 180 8.01 6.75 25.75
C LEU A 180 6.69 7.31 26.33
N THR A 181 6.46 8.60 26.16
CA THR A 181 5.26 9.25 26.69
C THR A 181 4.05 8.63 26.01
N ALA A 182 2.94 8.51 26.74
CA ALA A 182 1.68 8.07 26.14
C ALA A 182 1.33 8.87 24.87
N ALA A 183 1.69 10.17 24.85
CA ALA A 183 1.56 11.04 23.69
C ALA A 183 2.43 10.59 22.51
N GLY A 184 3.70 10.24 22.73
CA GLY A 184 4.59 9.73 21.68
C GLY A 184 4.10 8.42 21.06
N ILE A 185 3.62 7.48 21.89
CA ILE A 185 3.05 6.21 21.43
C ILE A 185 1.80 6.47 20.57
N VAL A 186 0.89 7.33 21.04
CA VAL A 186 -0.33 7.69 20.29
C VAL A 186 0.02 8.32 18.95
N THR A 187 0.97 9.26 18.91
CA THR A 187 1.42 9.89 17.66
C THR A 187 1.99 8.86 16.69
N ALA A 188 2.87 7.96 17.16
CA ALA A 188 3.44 6.90 16.32
C ALA A 188 2.37 5.98 15.74
N VAL A 189 1.36 5.60 16.53
CA VAL A 189 0.24 4.77 16.08
C VAL A 189 -0.60 5.49 15.03
N VAL A 190 -0.90 6.78 15.23
CA VAL A 190 -1.67 7.59 14.26
C VAL A 190 -0.92 7.71 12.94
N LEU A 191 0.38 8.03 12.97
CA LEU A 191 1.20 8.13 11.76
C LEU A 191 1.26 6.78 11.03
N ALA A 192 1.50 5.69 11.77
CA ALA A 192 1.53 4.34 11.21
C ALA A 192 0.20 3.97 10.55
N ALA A 193 -0.94 4.31 11.18
CA ALA A 193 -2.27 4.05 10.64
C ALA A 193 -2.57 4.86 9.38
N VAL A 194 -2.21 6.14 9.35
CA VAL A 194 -2.40 7.03 8.19
C VAL A 194 -1.54 6.58 7.00
N ALA A 195 -0.28 6.22 7.26
CA ALA A 195 0.62 5.64 6.26
C ALA A 195 0.06 4.32 5.70
N LEU A 196 -0.42 3.42 6.57
CA LEU A 196 -1.03 2.16 6.17
C LEU A 196 -2.26 2.39 5.30
N LEU A 197 -3.15 3.31 5.71
CA LEU A 197 -4.35 3.66 4.96
C LEU A 197 -3.99 4.19 3.56
N GLY A 198 -3.05 5.13 3.47
CA GLY A 198 -2.54 5.66 2.21
C GLY A 198 -2.02 4.55 1.30
N ALA A 199 -1.11 3.71 1.80
CA ALA A 199 -0.50 2.64 1.01
C ALA A 199 -1.51 1.60 0.52
N VAL A 200 -2.45 1.20 1.38
CA VAL A 200 -3.51 0.25 1.03
C VAL A 200 -4.43 0.80 -0.07
N LEU A 201 -4.85 2.06 0.06
CA LEU A 201 -5.69 2.74 -0.93
C LEU A 201 -4.95 2.93 -2.25
N GLY A 202 -3.67 3.35 -2.19
CA GLY A 202 -2.79 3.48 -3.34
C GLY A 202 -2.62 2.16 -4.10
N GLY A 203 -2.30 1.09 -3.38
CA GLY A 203 -2.16 -0.25 -3.97
C GLY A 203 -3.44 -0.77 -4.61
N ARG A 204 -4.59 -0.47 -4.00
CA ARG A 204 -5.91 -0.76 -4.60
C ARG A 204 -6.13 0.03 -5.90
N ALA A 205 -5.78 1.32 -5.90
CA ALA A 205 -5.90 2.19 -7.06
C ALA A 205 -4.98 1.78 -8.22
N GLY A 206 -3.74 1.38 -7.94
CA GLY A 206 -2.78 0.87 -8.92
C GLY A 206 -3.29 -0.36 -9.69
N MET A 207 -4.11 -1.18 -9.04
CA MET A 207 -4.74 -2.36 -9.62
C MET A 207 -6.04 -2.11 -10.39
N ARG A 208 -6.61 -0.91 -10.32
CA ARG A 208 -7.91 -0.62 -10.93
C ARG A 208 -7.86 -0.72 -12.46
N TYR A 209 -6.74 -0.33 -13.06
CA TYR A 209 -6.58 -0.35 -14.52
C TYR A 209 -6.48 -1.77 -15.09
N HIS A 210 -5.76 -2.68 -14.43
CA HIS A 210 -5.65 -4.08 -14.85
C HIS A 210 -7.02 -4.78 -14.84
N ARG A 211 -7.80 -4.56 -13.79
CA ARG A 211 -9.18 -5.11 -13.70
C ARG A 211 -10.11 -4.61 -14.79
N ARG A 212 -9.94 -3.37 -15.29
CA ARG A 212 -10.72 -2.89 -16.44
C ARG A 212 -10.32 -3.57 -17.75
N ILE A 213 -9.03 -3.82 -17.95
CA ILE A 213 -8.54 -4.51 -19.16
C ILE A 213 -8.99 -5.97 -19.16
N ASP A 214 -8.88 -6.65 -18.02
CA ASP A 214 -9.31 -8.05 -17.89
C ASP A 214 -10.81 -8.21 -18.20
N GLN A 215 -11.64 -7.23 -17.84
CA GLN A 215 -13.07 -7.20 -18.18
C GLN A 215 -13.33 -6.93 -19.66
N ALA A 216 -12.54 -6.08 -20.33
CA ALA A 216 -12.69 -5.80 -21.76
C ALA A 216 -12.22 -6.96 -22.64
N GLY A 217 -11.27 -7.77 -22.17
CA GLY A 217 -10.83 -9.00 -22.83
C GLY A 217 -11.82 -10.17 -22.71
N LEU A 218 -12.82 -10.07 -21.84
CA LEU A 218 -13.89 -11.07 -21.65
C LEU A 218 -15.12 -10.79 -22.51
N SER A 219 -15.20 -9.63 -23.16
CA SER A 219 -16.33 -9.21 -23.99
C SER A 219 -16.12 -9.41 -25.50
N ARG A 220 -15.13 -10.21 -25.91
CA ARG A 220 -14.85 -10.60 -27.30
C ARG A 220 -14.54 -12.09 -27.34
#